data_AF-A0A7X2RWZ2-F1
#
_entry.id   AF-A0A7X2RWZ2-F1
#
_cell.length_a   1.000
_cell.length_b   1.000
_cell.length_c   1.000
_cell.angle_alpha   90.00
_cell.angle_beta   90.00
_cell.angle_gamma   90.00
#
_symmetry.space_group_name_H-M   'P 1'
#
loop_
_entity.id
_entity.type
_entity.pdbx_description
1 polymer ?
#
loop_
_entity_poly.entity_id
_entity_poly.type
_entity_poly.pdbx_seq_one_letter_code
_entity_poly.pdbx_strand_id
1 'polypeptide(L)' 'EHKNFLWQGLRMLREETPGQSSLYIYEPGSYAPLARVDQIEGEDQKLYYFHTDQIGTPLELTDAKGQIVWQATYKA' A
#
# COMPACT_ATOMS: atom_id res chain seq x y z
N GLU A 1 -9.18 -16.25 -12.18
CA GLU A 1 -9.77 -15.02 -11.61
C GLU A 1 -9.18 -13.81 -12.30
N HIS A 2 -9.95 -12.74 -12.50
CA HIS A 2 -9.50 -11.52 -13.16
C HIS A 2 -9.17 -10.46 -12.10
N LYS A 3 -7.99 -9.82 -12.19
CA LYS A 3 -7.58 -8.72 -11.33
C LYS A 3 -7.37 -7.48 -12.18
N ASN A 4 -8.03 -6.39 -11.81
CA ASN A 4 -7.90 -5.09 -12.46
C ASN A 4 -6.85 -4.24 -11.77
N PHE A 5 -6.13 -3.43 -12.54
CA PHE A 5 -5.14 -2.50 -12.01
C PHE A 5 -5.35 -1.10 -12.60
N LEU A 6 -5.32 -0.09 -11.74
CA LEU A 6 -5.34 1.32 -12.11
C LEU A 6 -3.96 1.92 -11.90
N TRP A 7 -3.44 2.61 -12.92
CA TRP A 7 -2.11 3.19 -12.90
C TRP A 7 -2.15 4.68 -13.23
N GLN A 8 -1.21 5.43 -12.66
CA GLN A 8 -0.89 6.80 -13.04
C GLN A 8 0.62 6.92 -13.23
N GLY A 9 1.06 6.92 -14.49
CA GLY A 9 2.48 6.75 -14.82
C GLY A 9 2.98 5.40 -14.28
N LEU A 10 4.07 5.42 -13.52
CA LEU A 10 4.63 4.22 -12.88
C LEU A 10 4.06 3.92 -11.48
N ARG A 11 3.01 4.64 -11.06
CA ARG A 11 2.35 4.44 -9.76
C ARG A 11 1.11 3.59 -9.92
N MET A 12 1.05 2.46 -9.23
CA MET A 12 -0.16 1.64 -9.15
C MET A 12 -1.08 2.29 -8.12
N LEU A 13 -2.18 2.89 -8.56
CA LEU A 13 -3.12 3.55 -7.67
C LEU A 13 -4.07 2.55 -7.03
N ARG A 14 -4.49 1.52 -7.75
CA ARG A 14 -5.44 0.53 -7.24
C ARG A 14 -5.22 -0.84 -7.86
N GLU A 15 -5.42 -1.89 -7.07
CA GLU A 15 -5.72 -3.24 -7.54
C GLU A 15 -7.10 -3.67 -7.05
N GLU A 16 -7.82 -4.46 -7.84
CA GLU A 16 -9.20 -4.86 -7.53
C GLU A 16 -9.52 -6.27 -8.05
N THR A 17 -10.21 -7.04 -7.22
CA THR A 17 -10.87 -8.31 -7.54
C THR A 17 -12.33 -8.21 -7.05
N PRO A 18 -13.24 -9.09 -7.51
CA PRO A 18 -14.60 -9.11 -6.96
C PRO A 18 -14.58 -9.20 -5.44
N GLY A 19 -15.19 -8.24 -4.75
CA GLY A 19 -15.26 -8.17 -3.28
C GLY A 19 -14.02 -7.64 -2.56
N GLN A 20 -12.94 -7.26 -3.26
CA GLN A 20 -11.73 -6.69 -2.62
C GLN A 20 -11.06 -5.62 -3.48
N SER A 21 -10.63 -4.52 -2.85
CA SER A 21 -9.78 -3.51 -3.49
C SER A 21 -8.70 -3.00 -2.56
N SER A 22 -7.55 -2.65 -3.14
CA SER A 22 -6.42 -2.02 -2.44
C SER A 22 -6.09 -0.71 -3.13
N LEU A 23 -6.17 0.41 -2.43
CA LEU A 23 -5.78 1.75 -2.91
C LEU A 23 -4.41 2.12 -2.34
N TYR A 24 -3.51 2.60 -3.19
CA TYR A 24 -2.18 3.08 -2.80
C TYR A 24 -2.10 4.59 -2.92
N ILE A 25 -1.60 5.22 -1.87
CA ILE A 25 -1.38 6.65 -1.76
C ILE A 25 0.12 6.88 -1.75
N TYR A 26 0.58 7.86 -2.50
CA TYR A 26 2.01 8.20 -2.66
C TYR A 26 2.29 9.60 -2.13
N GLU A 27 3.53 9.84 -1.72
CA GLU A 27 3.99 11.17 -1.37
C GLU A 27 3.88 12.14 -2.58
N PRO A 28 3.58 13.43 -2.36
CA PRO A 28 3.52 14.41 -3.44
C PRO A 28 4.81 14.48 -4.25
N GLY A 29 4.71 14.37 -5.57
CA GLY A 29 5.86 14.46 -6.48
C GLY A 29 6.84 13.26 -6.43
N SER A 30 6.50 12.19 -5.71
CA SER A 30 7.36 11.02 -5.51
C SER A 30 6.70 9.72 -5.98
N TYR A 31 7.52 8.67 -6.05
CA TYR A 31 7.11 7.27 -6.21
C TYR A 31 7.14 6.50 -4.90
N ALA A 32 7.56 7.12 -3.79
CA ALA A 32 7.53 6.53 -2.46
C ALA A 32 6.08 6.35 -2.01
N PRO A 33 5.67 5.12 -1.64
CA PRO A 33 4.33 4.87 -1.12
C PRO A 33 4.22 5.46 0.29
N LEU A 34 3.08 6.09 0.57
CA LEU A 34 2.78 6.70 1.86
C LEU A 34 1.82 5.81 2.67
N ALA A 35 0.74 5.37 2.05
CA ALA A 35 -0.29 4.58 2.70
C ALA A 35 -1.00 3.62 1.74
N ARG A 36 -1.63 2.60 2.32
CA ARG A 36 -2.50 1.65 1.62
C ARG A 36 -3.82 1.53 2.36
N VAL A 37 -4.92 1.54 1.61
CA VAL A 37 -6.26 1.28 2.12
C VAL A 37 -6.80 0.02 1.48
N ASP A 38 -7.06 -0.99 2.29
CA ASP A 38 -7.70 -2.22 1.86
C ASP A 38 -9.18 -2.21 2.24
N GLN A 39 -10.02 -2.53 1.26
CA GLN A 39 -11.46 -2.74 1.43
C GLN A 39 -11.78 -4.17 1.02
N ILE A 40 -12.43 -4.90 1.91
CA ILE A 40 -13.07 -6.20 1.63
C ILE A 40 -14.57 -6.01 1.84
N GLU A 41 -15.40 -6.55 0.96
CA GLU A 41 -16.86 -6.45 1.07
C GLU A 41 -17.34 -7.08 2.38
N GLY A 42 -18.10 -6.31 3.17
CA GLY A 42 -18.59 -6.74 4.48
C GLY A 42 -17.59 -6.57 5.64
N GLU A 43 -16.38 -6.07 5.40
CA GLU A 43 -15.42 -5.71 6.44
C GLU A 43 -15.18 -4.20 6.52
N ASP A 44 -14.71 -3.74 7.69
CA ASP A 44 -14.20 -2.38 7.85
C ASP A 44 -12.91 -2.17 7.05
N GLN A 45 -12.70 -0.94 6.59
CA GLN A 45 -11.48 -0.55 5.88
C GLN A 45 -10.26 -0.69 6.77
N LYS A 46 -9.19 -1.27 6.22
CA LYS A 46 -7.89 -1.39 6.89
C LYS A 46 -6.93 -0.38 6.28
N LEU A 47 -6.41 0.51 7.12
CA LEU A 47 -5.42 1.52 6.74
C LEU A 47 -4.03 1.10 7.23
N TYR A 48 -3.07 1.22 6.32
CA TYR A 48 -1.67 0.92 6.58
C TYR A 48 -0.78 2.07 6.14
N TYR A 49 0.34 2.25 6.85
CA TYR A 49 1.34 3.27 6.57
C TYR A 49 2.68 2.62 6.27
N PHE A 50 3.29 3.02 5.16
CA PHE A 50 4.61 2.56 4.76
C PHE A 50 5.68 3.39 5.46
N HIS A 51 6.72 2.70 5.94
CA HIS A 51 7.96 3.33 6.40
C HIS A 51 9.06 2.92 5.44
N THR A 52 9.64 3.89 4.73
CA THR A 52 10.57 3.62 3.64
C THR A 52 11.99 4.08 3.98
N ASP A 53 12.97 3.52 3.28
CA ASP A 53 14.30 4.12 3.21
C ASP A 53 14.32 5.41 2.36
N GLN A 54 15.52 5.99 2.18
CA GLN A 54 15.76 7.23 1.44
C GLN A 54 15.41 7.19 -0.06
N ILE A 55 15.23 6.01 -0.65
CA ILE A 55 14.86 5.85 -2.07
C ILE A 55 13.42 5.34 -2.25
N GLY A 56 12.66 5.21 -1.15
CA GLY A 56 11.26 4.78 -1.17
C GLY A 56 11.06 3.27 -1.07
N THR A 57 12.09 2.49 -0.72
CA THR A 57 11.94 1.04 -0.49
C THR A 57 11.21 0.81 0.84
N PRO A 58 10.06 0.13 0.86
CA PRO A 58 9.35 -0.15 2.11
C PRO A 58 10.16 -1.07 3.03
N LEU A 59 10.43 -0.61 4.25
CA LEU A 59 11.09 -1.39 5.30
C LEU A 59 10.08 -1.94 6.30
N GLU A 60 9.03 -1.18 6.61
CA GLU A 60 7.96 -1.55 7.53
C GLU A 60 6.59 -1.10 7.04
N LEU A 61 5.55 -1.77 7.53
CA LEU A 61 4.16 -1.38 7.39
C LEU A 61 3.51 -1.41 8.78
N THR A 62 2.84 -0.31 9.16
CA THR A 62 2.07 -0.26 10.41
C THR A 62 0.58 -0.10 10.14
N ASP A 63 -0.27 -0.66 11.02
CA ASP A 63 -1.70 -0.39 11.04
C ASP A 63 -2.03 1.03 11.55
N ALA A 64 -3.31 1.39 11.55
CA ALA A 64 -3.79 2.68 12.05
C ALA A 64 -3.52 2.94 13.55
N LYS A 65 -3.15 1.92 14.33
CA LYS A 65 -2.78 2.02 15.75
C LYS A 65 -1.26 2.11 15.95
N GLY A 66 -0.48 2.11 14.86
CA GLY A 66 0.98 2.14 14.89
C GLY A 66 1.62 0.78 15.17
N GLN A 67 0.87 -0.32 15.10
CA GLN A 67 1.43 -1.66 15.26
C GLN A 67 2.05 -2.13 13.96
N ILE A 68 3.27 -2.69 14.04
CA ILE A 68 3.93 -3.29 12.88
C ILE A 68 3.16 -4.54 12.46
N VAL A 69 2.70 -4.54 11.21
CA VAL A 69 2.01 -5.67 10.58
C VAL A 69 2.89 -6.39 9.55
N TRP A 70 3.94 -5.71 9.08
CA TRP A 70 4.94 -6.27 8.18
C TRP A 70 6.27 -5.53 8.33
N GLN A 71 7.38 -6.23 8.15
CA GLN A 71 8.72 -5.69 8.15
C GLN A 71 9.62 -6.52 7.23
N ALA A 72 10.58 -5.89 6.58
CA ALA A 72 11.62 -6.56 5.81
C ALA A 72 13.01 -5.99 6.06
N THR A 73 14.02 -6.81 5.80
CA THR A 73 15.42 -6.41 5.77
C THR A 73 16.00 -6.77 4.42
N TYR A 74 16.51 -5.77 3.71
CA TYR A 74 17.14 -5.95 2.41
C TYR A 74 18.65 -6.04 2.58
N LYS A 75 19.28 -6.90 1.77
CA LYS A 75 20.73 -6.92 1.64
C LYS A 75 21.12 -5.96 0.52
N ALA A 76 22.22 -5.24 0.71
CA ALA A 76 22.85 -4.43 -0.32
C ALA A 76 23.48 -5.30 -1.42
#